data_AF-A0A9X9F581-F1
#
_entry.id   AF-A0A9X9F581-F1
#
_cell.length_a   1.000
_cell.length_b   1.000
_cell.length_c   1.000
_cell.angle_alpha   90.00
_cell.angle_beta   90.00
_cell.angle_gamma   90.00
#
_symmetry.space_group_name_H-M   'P 1'
#
loop_
_entity.id
_entity.type
_entity.pdbx_description
1 polymer ?
#
loop_
_entity_poly.entity_id
_entity_poly.type
_entity_poly.pdbx_seq_one_letter_code
_entity_poly.pdbx_strand_id
1 'polypeptide(L)'
;SLQETMVNARRIVQESGAHALKVEGAGEVISTIQYLTNAGIPVVAHLGLTPQSVGVLGGYKVQGKDAESAKKLIEDAKKCEEAGAIALVLECVPMQLAELISEQLTIPTIGIGAGQKVDGQVLVYHDLISYGVNRVPKFVK
;
A
#
# COMPACT_ATOMS: atom_id res chain seq x y z
N SER A 1 0.08 0.90 -19.83
CA SER A 1 -0.85 1.97 -20.26
C SER A 1 -2.19 1.87 -19.52
N LEU A 2 -3.08 2.87 -19.62
CA LEU A 2 -4.42 2.78 -19.01
C LEU A 2 -5.23 1.61 -19.59
N GLN A 3 -5.18 1.41 -20.91
CA GLN A 3 -5.88 0.31 -21.59
C GLN A 3 -5.43 -1.06 -21.06
N GLU A 4 -4.11 -1.29 -20.98
CA GLU A 4 -3.57 -2.54 -20.42
C GLU A 4 -3.97 -2.73 -18.97
N THR A 5 -3.97 -1.64 -18.18
CA THR A 5 -4.39 -1.68 -16.78
C THR A 5 -5.84 -2.15 -16.65
N MET A 6 -6.75 -1.59 -17.45
CA MET A 6 -8.16 -1.99 -17.42
C MET A 6 -8.37 -3.44 -17.88
N VAL A 7 -7.64 -3.89 -18.91
CA VAL A 7 -7.68 -5.29 -19.37
C VAL A 7 -7.21 -6.23 -18.26
N ASN A 8 -6.07 -5.93 -17.63
CA ASN A 8 -5.53 -6.76 -16.56
C ASN A 8 -6.42 -6.75 -15.32
N ALA A 9 -6.93 -5.59 -14.92
CA ALA A 9 -7.84 -5.43 -13.80
C ALA A 9 -9.10 -6.29 -13.98
N ARG A 10 -9.74 -6.21 -15.16
CA ARG A 10 -10.89 -7.04 -15.50
C ARG A 10 -10.58 -8.53 -15.37
N ARG A 11 -9.46 -8.97 -15.97
CA ARG A 11 -9.06 -10.37 -15.95
C ARG A 11 -8.81 -10.86 -14.52
N ILE A 12 -8.08 -10.10 -13.71
CA ILE A 12 -7.82 -10.49 -12.31
C ILE A 12 -9.14 -10.64 -11.55
N VAL A 13 -10.04 -9.65 -11.60
CA VAL A 13 -11.30 -9.71 -10.86
C VAL A 13 -12.20 -10.86 -11.35
N GLN A 14 -12.41 -10.97 -12.66
CA GLN A 14 -13.36 -11.94 -13.23
C GLN A 14 -12.83 -13.37 -13.26
N GLU A 15 -11.54 -13.57 -13.51
CA GLU A 15 -10.94 -14.92 -13.64
C GLU A 15 -10.53 -15.49 -12.27
N SER A 16 -10.13 -14.65 -11.31
CA SER A 16 -9.68 -15.13 -9.99
C SER A 16 -10.72 -15.05 -8.87
N GLY A 17 -11.79 -14.25 -9.05
CA GLY A 17 -12.75 -13.96 -7.99
C GLY A 17 -12.24 -12.95 -6.96
N ALA A 18 -11.16 -12.22 -7.24
CA ALA A 18 -10.67 -11.14 -6.38
C ALA A 18 -11.71 -10.02 -6.26
N HIS A 19 -12.02 -9.60 -5.03
CA HIS A 19 -12.98 -8.53 -4.76
C HIS A 19 -12.38 -7.11 -4.81
N ALA A 20 -11.04 -7.01 -4.80
CA ALA A 20 -10.32 -5.76 -4.86
C ALA A 20 -8.95 -5.96 -5.50
N LEU A 21 -8.37 -4.88 -6.01
CA LEU A 21 -7.00 -4.84 -6.52
C LEU A 21 -6.12 -4.02 -5.61
N LYS A 22 -4.86 -4.44 -5.39
CA LYS A 22 -3.85 -3.63 -4.70
C LYS A 22 -2.89 -3.02 -5.70
N VAL A 23 -2.68 -1.71 -5.63
CA VAL A 23 -1.74 -0.98 -6.51
C VAL A 23 -0.69 -0.24 -5.67
N GLU A 24 0.55 -0.20 -6.16
CA GLU A 24 1.68 0.38 -5.44
C GLU A 24 2.07 1.74 -5.98
N GLY A 25 2.26 2.71 -5.07
CA GLY A 25 2.80 4.02 -5.39
C GLY A 25 1.77 5.14 -5.39
N ALA A 26 2.27 6.34 -5.67
CA ALA A 26 1.54 7.59 -5.77
C ALA A 26 1.74 8.20 -7.17
N GLY A 27 1.56 9.53 -7.31
CA GLY A 27 1.75 10.22 -8.59
C GLY A 27 0.77 9.72 -9.66
N GLU A 28 1.27 9.21 -10.79
CA GLU A 28 0.43 8.69 -11.88
C GLU A 28 -0.45 7.49 -11.47
N VAL A 29 -0.06 6.77 -10.41
CA VAL A 29 -0.85 5.66 -9.86
C VAL A 29 -2.16 6.17 -9.25
N ILE A 30 -2.20 7.41 -8.75
CA ILE A 30 -3.42 8.01 -8.19
C ILE A 30 -4.51 8.12 -9.27
N SER A 31 -4.15 8.55 -10.47
CA SER A 31 -5.08 8.56 -11.61
C SER A 31 -5.59 7.15 -11.93
N THR A 32 -4.74 6.13 -11.81
CA THR A 32 -5.12 4.73 -12.00
C THR A 32 -6.12 4.25 -10.95
N ILE A 33 -5.91 4.59 -9.67
CA ILE A 33 -6.86 4.29 -8.58
C ILE A 33 -8.23 4.89 -8.92
N GLN A 34 -8.26 6.14 -9.38
CA GLN A 34 -9.50 6.81 -9.75
C GLN A 34 -10.21 6.14 -10.93
N TYR A 35 -9.49 5.79 -11.99
CA TYR A 35 -10.08 5.09 -13.14
C TYR A 35 -10.66 3.73 -12.77
N LEU A 36 -9.93 2.94 -11.98
CA LEU A 36 -10.38 1.62 -11.54
C LEU A 36 -11.62 1.72 -10.64
N THR A 37 -11.60 2.64 -9.68
CA THR A 37 -12.71 2.84 -8.76
C THR A 37 -13.96 3.33 -9.49
N ASN A 38 -13.82 4.29 -10.42
CA ASN A 38 -14.92 4.76 -11.26
C ASN A 38 -15.50 3.65 -12.17
N ALA A 39 -14.69 2.65 -12.52
CA ALA A 39 -15.14 1.47 -13.25
C ALA A 39 -15.78 0.39 -12.36
N GLY A 40 -15.94 0.65 -11.06
CA GLY A 40 -16.56 -0.26 -10.09
C GLY A 40 -15.61 -1.33 -9.54
N ILE A 41 -14.28 -1.16 -9.69
CA ILE A 41 -13.28 -2.07 -9.14
C ILE A 41 -12.74 -1.47 -7.84
N PRO A 42 -12.98 -2.08 -6.66
CA PRO A 42 -12.42 -1.59 -5.41
C PRO A 42 -10.89 -1.67 -5.41
N VAL A 43 -10.24 -0.61 -4.92
CA VAL A 43 -8.78 -0.51 -4.91
C VAL A 43 -8.23 -0.32 -3.51
N VAL A 44 -7.24 -1.14 -3.14
CA VAL A 44 -6.40 -0.95 -1.97
C VAL A 44 -5.12 -0.25 -2.42
N ALA A 45 -4.88 0.98 -1.94
CA ALA A 45 -3.63 1.69 -2.21
C ALA A 45 -2.48 1.08 -1.38
N HIS A 46 -1.24 1.23 -1.85
CA HIS A 46 -0.06 0.79 -1.11
C HIS A 46 1.03 1.88 -1.19
N LEU A 47 1.36 2.46 -0.04
CA LEU A 47 2.38 3.49 0.13
C LEU A 47 3.43 3.08 1.19
N GLY A 48 4.48 3.90 1.31
CA GLY A 48 5.66 3.56 2.08
C GLY A 48 6.65 2.83 1.19
N LEU A 49 7.23 1.74 1.68
CA LEU A 49 8.11 0.90 0.87
C LEU A 49 7.25 0.12 -0.13
N THR A 50 7.41 0.40 -1.42
CA THR A 50 6.75 -0.35 -2.50
C THR A 50 7.72 -1.36 -3.10
N PRO A 51 7.59 -2.67 -2.84
CA PRO A 51 8.56 -3.66 -3.30
C PRO A 51 8.77 -3.67 -4.82
N GLN A 52 7.75 -3.34 -5.62
CA GLN A 52 7.89 -3.22 -7.09
C GLN A 52 8.89 -2.13 -7.50
N SER A 53 9.14 -1.14 -6.64
CA SER A 53 10.07 -0.03 -6.87
C SER A 53 11.38 -0.16 -6.10
N VAL A 54 11.70 -1.34 -5.54
CA VAL A 54 12.88 -1.54 -4.67
C VAL A 54 14.20 -1.12 -5.33
N GLY A 55 14.34 -1.31 -6.64
CA GLY A 55 15.52 -0.88 -7.40
C GLY A 55 15.68 0.64 -7.46
N VAL A 56 14.57 1.38 -7.52
CA VAL A 56 14.55 2.86 -7.51
C VAL A 56 14.74 3.39 -6.09
N LEU A 57 14.15 2.73 -5.10
CA LEU A 57 14.27 3.08 -3.67
C LEU A 57 15.64 2.72 -3.07
N GLY A 58 16.47 1.99 -3.81
CA GLY A 58 17.80 1.57 -3.37
C GLY A 58 17.76 0.57 -2.22
N GLY A 59 16.80 -0.36 -2.26
CA GLY A 59 16.65 -1.47 -1.32
C GLY A 59 15.45 -1.36 -0.37
N TYR A 60 15.29 -2.37 0.48
CA TYR A 60 14.25 -2.44 1.51
C TYR A 60 14.60 -1.51 2.68
N LYS A 61 14.20 -0.24 2.57
CA LYS A 61 14.48 0.80 3.55
C LYS A 61 13.17 1.36 4.11
N VAL A 62 13.23 1.78 5.38
CA VAL A 62 12.14 2.52 6.02
C VAL A 62 11.93 3.86 5.32
N GLN A 63 10.68 4.19 4.98
CA GLN A 63 10.27 5.41 4.29
C GLN A 63 9.73 6.47 5.26
N GLY A 64 9.75 7.75 4.89
CA GLY A 64 9.20 8.82 5.72
C GLY A 64 10.01 9.14 6.98
N LYS A 65 11.35 9.04 6.89
CA LYS A 65 12.25 9.28 8.04
C LYS A 65 12.51 10.75 8.33
N ASP A 66 12.51 11.56 7.29
CA ASP A 66 12.69 13.01 7.36
C ASP A 66 11.35 13.72 7.17
N ALA A 67 11.29 14.98 7.60
CA ALA A 67 10.06 15.75 7.61
C ALA A 67 9.46 15.95 6.20
N GLU A 68 10.30 16.05 5.17
CA GLU A 68 9.85 16.26 3.79
C GLU A 68 9.18 15.00 3.23
N SER A 69 9.84 13.85 3.35
CA SER A 69 9.30 12.55 2.92
C SER A 69 8.09 12.13 3.75
N ALA A 70 8.06 12.45 5.04
CA ALA A 70 6.90 12.22 5.90
C ALA A 70 5.68 13.05 5.46
N LYS A 71 5.89 14.35 5.22
CA LYS A 71 4.83 15.24 4.72
C LYS A 71 4.30 14.77 3.36
N LYS A 72 5.19 14.39 2.45
CA LYS A 72 4.82 13.84 1.15
C LYS A 72 3.98 12.57 1.29
N LEU A 73 4.35 11.66 2.19
CA LEU A 73 3.61 10.42 2.41
C LEU A 73 2.18 10.67 2.93
N ILE A 74 2.00 11.66 3.81
CA ILE A 74 0.67 12.08 4.29
C ILE A 74 -0.17 12.65 3.14
N GLU A 75 0.42 13.51 2.30
CA GLU A 75 -0.26 14.08 1.14
C GLU A 75 -0.64 13.02 0.12
N ASP A 76 0.25 12.07 -0.16
CA ASP A 76 0.00 10.97 -1.08
C ASP A 76 -1.08 10.03 -0.54
N ALA A 77 -1.10 9.76 0.77
CA ALA A 77 -2.15 8.97 1.42
C ALA A 77 -3.54 9.59 1.24
N LYS A 78 -3.67 10.91 1.47
CA LYS A 78 -4.92 11.63 1.25
C LYS A 78 -5.36 11.60 -0.21
N LYS A 79 -4.44 11.79 -1.15
CA LYS A 79 -4.76 11.72 -2.58
C LYS A 79 -5.21 10.32 -3.01
N CYS A 80 -4.67 9.26 -2.42
CA CYS A 80 -5.14 7.90 -2.67
C CYS A 80 -6.60 7.71 -2.20
N GLU A 81 -6.95 8.23 -1.02
CA GLU A 81 -8.34 8.25 -0.52
C GLU A 81 -9.25 9.09 -1.41
N GLU A 82 -8.86 10.31 -1.76
CA GLU A 82 -9.61 11.20 -2.66
C GLU A 82 -9.84 10.58 -4.05
N ALA A 83 -8.89 9.77 -4.52
CA ALA A 83 -9.02 9.00 -5.76
C ALA A 83 -9.97 7.79 -5.65
N GLY A 84 -10.46 7.47 -4.45
CA GLY A 84 -11.44 6.41 -4.23
C GLY A 84 -10.86 5.08 -3.75
N ALA A 85 -9.62 5.05 -3.26
CA ALA A 85 -9.11 3.86 -2.58
C ALA A 85 -10.03 3.51 -1.40
N ILE A 86 -10.30 2.22 -1.21
CA ILE A 86 -11.16 1.71 -0.13
C ILE A 86 -10.38 1.35 1.14
N ALA A 87 -9.06 1.24 1.04
CA ALA A 87 -8.13 0.99 2.13
C ALA A 87 -6.71 1.40 1.70
N LEU A 88 -5.81 1.59 2.66
CA LEU A 88 -4.41 1.94 2.43
C LEU A 88 -3.46 0.99 3.17
N VAL A 89 -2.58 0.31 2.44
CA VAL A 89 -1.44 -0.40 3.02
C VAL A 89 -0.30 0.58 3.26
N LEU A 90 0.29 0.55 4.46
CA LEU A 90 1.51 1.25 4.83
C LEU A 90 2.62 0.24 5.14
N GLU A 91 3.66 0.21 4.32
CA GLU A 91 4.80 -0.72 4.49
C GLU A 91 6.09 -0.01 4.92
N CYS A 92 6.73 -0.52 5.98
CA CYS A 92 8.00 -0.03 6.50
C CYS A 92 8.03 1.50 6.74
N VAL A 93 7.06 2.00 7.49
CA VAL A 93 6.89 3.42 7.86
C VAL A 93 7.09 3.59 9.38
N PRO A 94 7.67 4.69 9.90
CA PRO A 94 7.70 4.97 11.34
C PRO A 94 6.31 4.90 11.98
N MET A 95 6.22 4.28 13.16
CA MET A 95 4.93 4.07 13.85
C MET A 95 4.16 5.38 14.05
N GLN A 96 4.84 6.45 14.45
CA GLN A 96 4.21 7.76 14.68
C GLN A 96 3.64 8.36 13.40
N LEU A 97 4.29 8.13 12.26
CA LEU A 97 3.81 8.60 10.97
C LEU A 97 2.62 7.75 10.49
N ALA A 98 2.64 6.45 10.71
CA ALA A 98 1.52 5.56 10.40
C ALA A 98 0.28 5.87 11.25
N GLU A 99 0.46 6.14 12.55
CA GLU A 99 -0.60 6.61 13.45
C GLU A 99 -1.21 7.91 12.93
N LEU A 100 -0.38 8.91 12.62
CA LEU A 100 -0.81 10.21 12.11
C LEU A 100 -1.56 10.10 10.77
N ILE A 101 -1.17 9.18 9.88
CA ILE A 101 -1.89 8.93 8.63
C ILE A 101 -3.24 8.28 8.92
N SER A 102 -3.27 7.26 9.78
CA SER A 102 -4.49 6.52 10.12
C SER A 102 -5.55 7.41 10.78
N GLU A 103 -5.13 8.34 11.65
CA GLU A 103 -6.04 9.31 12.28
C GLU A 103 -6.61 10.36 11.31
N GLN A 104 -5.97 10.56 10.14
CA GLN A 104 -6.40 11.57 9.16
C GLN A 104 -7.23 11.01 8.02
N LEU A 105 -7.18 9.70 7.77
CA LEU A 105 -7.98 9.05 6.73
C LEU A 105 -9.31 8.57 7.30
N THR A 106 -10.31 8.50 6.44
CA THR A 106 -11.61 7.87 6.73
C THR A 106 -11.64 6.40 6.33
N ILE A 107 -10.79 6.00 5.39
CA ILE A 107 -10.60 4.60 4.97
C ILE A 107 -9.63 3.85 5.90
N PRO A 108 -9.81 2.53 6.09
CA PRO A 108 -8.96 1.75 6.97
C PRO A 108 -7.51 1.67 6.47
N THR A 109 -6.56 1.77 7.39
CA THR A 109 -5.14 1.54 7.14
C THR A 109 -4.70 0.13 7.55
N ILE A 110 -3.82 -0.47 6.76
CA ILE A 110 -3.28 -1.82 6.98
C ILE A 110 -1.77 -1.72 7.05
N GLY A 111 -1.19 -2.05 8.21
CA GLY A 111 0.26 -1.96 8.41
C GLY A 111 1.00 -3.26 8.10
N ILE A 112 2.22 -3.12 7.57
CA ILE A 112 3.25 -4.15 7.56
C ILE A 112 4.59 -3.50 7.88
N GLY A 113 5.11 -3.72 9.08
CA GLY A 113 6.26 -2.95 9.57
C GLY A 113 5.97 -1.45 9.75
N ALA A 114 4.70 -1.09 9.99
CA ALA A 114 4.25 0.28 10.25
C ALA A 114 3.82 0.52 11.73
N GLY A 115 4.08 -0.45 12.61
CA GLY A 115 3.63 -0.40 14.00
C GLY A 115 2.17 -0.81 14.18
N GLN A 116 1.67 -0.74 15.42
CA GLN A 116 0.36 -1.26 15.83
C GLN A 116 -0.78 -0.22 15.79
N LYS A 117 -0.48 1.01 15.40
CA LYS A 117 -1.40 2.16 15.46
C LYS A 117 -2.10 2.42 14.12
N VAL A 118 -2.50 1.34 13.47
CA VAL A 118 -3.21 1.27 12.19
C VAL A 118 -4.42 0.35 12.40
N ASP A 119 -5.41 0.39 11.51
CA ASP A 119 -6.67 -0.33 11.71
C ASP A 119 -6.56 -1.85 11.52
N GLY A 120 -5.59 -2.30 10.72
CA GLY A 120 -5.33 -3.71 10.45
C GLY A 120 -3.85 -4.02 10.25
N GLN A 121 -3.52 -5.30 10.18
CA GLN A 121 -2.16 -5.79 9.94
C GLN A 121 -2.14 -6.80 8.80
N VAL A 122 -1.05 -6.83 8.06
CA VAL A 122 -0.77 -7.88 7.07
C VAL A 122 0.66 -8.38 7.24
N LEU A 123 0.83 -9.69 7.10
CA LEU A 123 2.13 -10.35 7.06
C LEU A 123 2.14 -11.36 5.92
N VAL A 124 3.34 -11.63 5.41
CA VAL A 124 3.53 -12.74 4.47
C VAL A 124 3.46 -14.04 5.27
N TYR A 125 2.55 -14.93 4.88
CA TYR A 125 2.31 -16.19 5.58
C TYR A 125 3.59 -17.02 5.79
N HIS A 126 4.42 -17.15 4.75
CA HIS A 126 5.68 -17.90 4.83
C HIS A 126 6.68 -17.30 5.82
N ASP A 127 6.73 -15.97 5.92
CA ASP A 127 7.57 -15.28 6.91
C ASP A 127 7.09 -15.59 8.33
N LEU A 128 5.77 -15.60 8.55
CA LEU A 128 5.16 -15.88 9.84
C LEU A 128 5.48 -17.31 10.32
N ILE A 129 5.42 -18.30 9.44
CA ILE A 129 5.70 -19.70 9.78
C ILE A 129 7.18 -20.09 9.57
N SER A 130 8.04 -19.14 9.20
CA SER A 130 9.45 -19.37 8.88
C SER A 130 9.70 -20.46 7.82
N TYR A 131 8.79 -20.63 6.85
CA TYR A 131 8.92 -21.62 5.79
C TYR A 131 9.75 -21.09 4.62
N GLY A 132 10.92 -21.70 4.37
CA GLY A 132 11.79 -21.32 3.24
C GLY A 132 12.48 -19.96 3.41
N VAL A 133 12.51 -19.41 4.64
CA VAL A 133 13.05 -18.07 4.94
C VAL A 133 14.33 -18.20 5.74
N ASN A 134 15.45 -17.75 5.16
CA ASN A 134 16.75 -17.75 5.86
C ASN A 134 16.90 -16.55 6.82
N ARG A 135 16.12 -15.49 6.59
CA ARG A 135 16.13 -14.28 7.40
C ARG A 135 14.76 -13.64 7.40
N VAL A 136 14.10 -13.68 8.55
CA VAL A 136 12.79 -13.07 8.76
C VAL A 136 12.94 -11.56 8.97
N PRO A 137 12.14 -10.70 8.29
CA PRO A 137 12.13 -9.26 8.54
C PRO A 137 11.79 -8.94 10.01
N LYS A 138 12.39 -7.88 10.56
CA LYS A 138 12.27 -7.54 12.00
C LYS A 138 10.84 -7.31 12.50
N PHE A 139 9.92 -6.98 11.59
CA PHE A 139 8.53 -6.67 11.91
C PHE A 139 7.62 -7.91 11.92
N VAL A 140 8.09 -9.06 11.46
CA VAL A 140 7.30 -10.29 11.41
C VAL A 140 7.35 -10.97 12.77
N LYS A 141 6.19 -11.32 13.32
CA LYS A 141 6.00 -12.08 14.57
C LYS A 141 4.70 -12.86 14.51
#